data_AF-A0A7J6W640-F1
#
_entry.id   AF-A0A7J6W640-F1
#
_cell.length_a   1.000
_cell.length_b   1.000
_cell.length_c   1.000
_cell.angle_alpha   90.00
_cell.angle_beta   90.00
_cell.angle_gamma   90.00
#
_symmetry.space_group_name_H-M   'P 1'
#
loop_
_entity.id
_entity.type
_entity.pdbx_description
1 polymer ?
#
loop_
_entity_poly.entity_id
_entity_poly.type
_entity_poly.pdbx_seq_one_letter_code
_entity_poly.pdbx_strand_id
1 'polypeptide(L)' 'MAVVDTLSTHSPDEEYLGERNQPSTWSGDPEIVEAFFNFSAEINAIEKEIERRNTDSSLRNRCGAGVLPYELLAPSSDSG' A
#
# COMPACT_ATOMS: atom_id res chain seq x y z
N MET A 1 -12.98 -20.55 -10.62
CA MET A 1 -12.56 -19.31 -9.95
C MET A 1 -11.35 -19.52 -9.04
N ALA A 2 -11.14 -20.72 -8.49
CA ALA A 2 -9.98 -21.05 -7.63
C ALA A 2 -8.62 -20.43 -8.02
N VAL A 3 -8.17 -20.52 -9.28
CA VAL A 3 -6.85 -19.96 -9.68
C VAL A 3 -6.79 -18.44 -9.58
N VAL A 4 -7.87 -17.74 -9.96
CA VAL A 4 -7.90 -16.27 -9.91
C VAL A 4 -7.96 -15.80 -8.46
N ASP A 5 -8.79 -16.45 -7.65
CA ASP A 5 -8.92 -16.12 -6.23
C ASP A 5 -7.58 -16.32 -5.51
N THR A 6 -6.91 -17.46 -5.73
CA THR A 6 -5.61 -17.73 -5.10
C THR A 6 -4.51 -16.76 -5.52
N LEU A 7 -4.49 -16.30 -6.78
CA LEU A 7 -3.48 -15.35 -7.26
C LEU A 7 -3.77 -13.89 -6.90
N SER A 8 -4.98 -13.59 -6.44
CA SER A 8 -5.41 -12.23 -6.05
C SER A 8 -5.37 -12.00 -4.54
N THR A 9 -5.09 -13.05 -3.76
CA THR A 9 -5.02 -13.01 -2.30
C THR A 9 -3.61 -12.63 -1.83
N HIS A 10 -3.54 -11.71 -0.89
CA HIS A 10 -2.28 -11.36 -0.24
C HIS A 10 -1.93 -12.34 0.88
N SER A 11 -0.65 -12.73 0.94
CA SER A 11 -0.13 -13.59 2.02
C SER A 11 -0.15 -12.86 3.36
N PRO A 12 -0.42 -13.54 4.49
CA PRO A 12 -0.24 -12.94 5.82
C PRO A 12 1.22 -12.59 6.14
N ASP A 13 2.17 -13.20 5.42
CA ASP A 13 3.61 -12.96 5.57
C ASP A 13 4.16 -11.97 4.52
N GLU A 14 3.30 -11.25 3.79
CA GLU A 14 3.71 -10.30 2.76
C GLU A 14 4.46 -9.09 3.36
N GLU A 15 5.55 -8.66 2.74
CA GLU A 15 6.24 -7.41 3.07
C GLU A 15 5.86 -6.34 2.03
N TYR A 16 5.07 -5.34 2.44
CA TYR A 16 4.56 -4.30 1.54
C TYR A 16 5.58 -3.20 1.24
N LEU A 17 5.25 -2.33 0.30
CA LEU A 17 6.10 -1.22 -0.09
C LEU A 17 6.29 -0.24 1.08
N GLY A 18 7.54 0.07 1.42
CA GLY A 18 7.85 0.93 2.56
C GLY A 18 7.85 0.16 3.90
N GLU A 19 7.62 -1.14 3.87
CA GLU A 19 7.79 -2.03 5.01
C GLU A 19 9.04 -2.89 4.84
N ARG A 20 9.57 -3.35 5.97
CA ARG A 20 10.66 -4.31 5.97
C ARG A 20 10.75 -5.04 7.29
N ASN A 21 11.07 -6.32 7.22
CA ASN A 21 11.55 -7.05 8.38
C ASN A 21 12.89 -6.46 8.88
N GLN A 22 12.94 -6.11 10.17
CA GLN A 22 14.10 -5.48 10.83
C GLN A 22 14.53 -4.15 10.19
N PRO A 23 13.65 -3.13 10.15
CA PRO A 23 13.85 -1.91 9.37
C PRO A 23 15.06 -1.06 9.83
N SER A 24 15.48 -1.21 11.08
CA SER A 24 16.62 -0.45 11.65
C SER A 24 17.96 -1.19 11.58
N THR A 25 17.99 -2.48 11.25
CA THR A 25 19.20 -3.32 11.39
C THR A 25 19.55 -4.13 10.15
N TRP A 26 18.75 -4.04 9.09
CA TRP A 26 19.05 -4.71 7.81
C TRP A 26 20.26 -4.11 7.09
N SER A 27 20.63 -2.86 7.42
CA SER A 27 21.83 -2.17 6.96
C SER A 27 22.59 -1.61 8.15
N GLY A 28 23.92 -1.67 8.09
CA GLY A 28 24.80 -1.01 9.06
C GLY A 28 25.05 0.47 8.74
N ASP A 29 24.58 0.95 7.58
CA ASP A 29 24.70 2.34 7.16
C ASP A 29 23.49 3.15 7.68
N PRO A 30 23.71 4.10 8.61
CA PRO A 30 22.62 4.91 9.17
C PRO A 30 21.94 5.81 8.14
N GLU A 31 22.64 6.29 7.10
CA GLU A 31 22.06 7.15 6.06
C GLU A 31 21.04 6.37 5.22
N ILE A 32 21.34 5.11 4.93
CA ILE A 32 20.44 4.22 4.19
C ILE A 32 19.19 3.88 5.02
N VAL A 33 19.37 3.65 6.33
CA VAL A 33 18.25 3.37 7.24
C VAL A 33 17.35 4.60 7.36
N GLU A 34 17.92 5.79 7.51
CA GLU A 34 17.15 7.04 7.56
C GLU A 34 16.41 7.31 6.25
N ALA A 35 17.06 7.13 5.10
CA ALA A 35 16.43 7.28 3.79
C ALA A 35 15.26 6.31 3.61
N PHE A 36 15.37 5.08 4.13
CA PHE A 36 14.27 4.12 4.13
C PHE A 36 13.08 4.61 4.96
N PHE A 37 13.31 5.13 6.18
CA PHE A 37 12.22 5.68 7.00
C PHE A 37 11.52 6.88 6.34
N ASN A 38 12.28 7.75 5.68
CA ASN A 38 11.70 8.85 4.91
C ASN A 38 10.84 8.34 3.75
N PHE A 39 11.32 7.31 3.03
CA PHE A 39 10.55 6.66 1.98
C PHE A 39 9.25 6.04 2.53
N SER A 40 9.31 5.29 3.64
CA SER A 40 8.13 4.72 4.28
C SER A 40 7.11 5.79 4.68
N ALA A 41 7.58 6.94 5.19
CA ALA A 41 6.71 8.06 5.55
C ALA A 41 5.99 8.65 4.33
N GLU A 42 6.68 8.82 3.21
CA GLU A 42 6.09 9.29 1.94
C GLU A 42 5.07 8.30 1.37
N ILE A 43 5.37 6.99 1.43
CA ILE A 43 4.43 5.94 1.02
C ILE A 43 3.13 6.01 1.83
N ASN A 44 3.22 6.14 3.15
CA ASN A 44 2.06 6.32 4.03
C ASN A 44 1.26 7.61 3.73
N ALA A 45 1.94 8.66 3.26
CA ALA A 45 1.26 9.90 2.85
C ALA A 45 0.51 9.72 1.53
N ILE A 46 1.08 8.96 0.58
CA ILE A 46 0.43 8.62 -0.70
C ILE A 46 -0.83 7.80 -0.46
N GLU A 47 -0.80 6.84 0.46
CA GLU A 47 -1.98 6.05 0.82
C GLU A 47 -3.16 6.92 1.25
N LYS A 48 -2.92 7.85 2.19
CA LYS A 48 -3.93 8.81 2.65
C LYS A 48 -4.45 9.69 1.51
N GLU A 49 -3.60 10.06 0.57
CA GLU A 49 -4.03 10.83 -0.61
C GLU A 49 -4.90 9.97 -1.56
N ILE A 50 -4.63 8.68 -1.70
CA ILE A 50 -5.47 7.74 -2.45
C ILE A 50 -6.84 7.62 -1.79
N GLU A 51 -6.90 7.40 -0.48
CA GLU A 51 -8.15 7.37 0.30
C GLU A 51 -8.96 8.67 0.14
N ARG A 52 -8.29 9.82 0.27
CA ARG A 52 -8.91 11.14 0.06
C ARG A 52 -9.47 11.29 -1.35
N ARG A 53 -8.79 10.79 -2.37
CA ARG A 53 -9.28 10.81 -3.76
C ARG A 53 -10.43 9.83 -4.00
N ASN A 54 -10.44 8.70 -3.32
CA ASN A 54 -11.52 7.71 -3.43
C ASN A 54 -12.81 8.21 -2.76
N THR A 55 -12.71 9.07 -1.75
CA THR A 55 -13.86 9.71 -1.09
C THR A 55 -14.38 10.98 -1.78
N ASP A 56 -13.60 11.54 -2.73
CA ASP A 56 -13.99 12.72 -3.49
C ASP A 56 -15.02 12.38 -4.59
N SER A 57 -16.28 12.70 -4.33
CA SER A 57 -17.39 12.47 -5.27
C SER A 57 -17.26 13.19 -6.63
N SER A 58 -16.39 14.20 -6.75
CA SER A 58 -16.10 14.85 -8.03
C SER A 58 -15.25 13.96 -8.94
N LEU A 59 -14.48 13.01 -8.38
CA LEU A 59 -13.63 12.07 -9.09
C LEU A 59 -14.41 10.80 -9.49
N ARG A 60 -15.31 10.96 -10.47
CA ARG A 60 -16.31 9.95 -10.90
C ARG A 60 -15.76 8.60 -11.37
N ASN A 61 -14.47 8.53 -11.71
CA ASN A 61 -13.81 7.29 -12.15
C ASN A 61 -13.16 6.51 -11.00
N ARG A 62 -13.31 6.98 -9.75
CA ARG A 62 -12.65 6.39 -8.57
C ARG A 62 -13.60 5.72 -7.59
N CYS A 63 -14.84 6.20 -7.51
CA CYS A 63 -15.90 5.65 -6.66
C CYS A 63 -17.25 6.03 -7.25
N GLY A 64 -18.21 5.10 -7.30
CA GLY A 64 -19.52 5.32 -7.91
C GLY A 64 -20.43 4.10 -7.86
N ALA A 65 -21.65 4.23 -8.39
CA ALA A 65 -22.63 3.14 -8.38
C ALA A 65 -22.09 1.91 -9.14
N GLY A 66 -21.76 0.85 -8.40
CA GLY A 66 -21.18 -0.39 -8.93
C GLY A 66 -19.67 -0.35 -9.19
N VAL A 67 -18.99 0.75 -8.86
CA VAL A 67 -17.53 0.90 -8.98
C VAL A 67 -16.93 0.94 -7.58
N LEU A 68 -16.18 -0.12 -7.24
CA LEU A 68 -15.40 -0.16 -6.00
C LEU A 68 -14.35 0.95 -5.99
N PRO A 69 -13.98 1.48 -4.81
CA PRO A 69 -12.85 2.39 -4.67
C PRO A 69 -11.60 1.87 -5.38
N TYR A 70 -10.86 2.75 -6.04
CA TYR A 70 -9.61 2.36 -6.69
C TYR A 70 -8.49 2.20 -5.65
N GLU A 71 -8.21 0.96 -5.28
CA GLU A 71 -7.23 0.59 -4.25
C GLU A 71 -6.05 -0.23 -4.79
N LEU A 72 -6.01 -0.52 -6.10
CA LEU A 72 -4.93 -1.35 -6.71
C LEU A 72 -3.51 -0.75 -6.61
N LEU A 73 -3.39 0.53 -6.26
CA LEU A 73 -2.12 1.20 -6.00
C LEU A 73 -2.02 1.69 -4.54
N ALA A 74 -2.92 1.24 -3.65
CA ALA A 74 -2.76 1.44 -2.23
C ALA A 74 -1.49 0.68 -1.78
N PRO A 75 -0.59 1.33 -1.03
CA PRO A 75 0.67 0.69 -0.62
C PRO A 75 0.51 -0.49 0.34
N SER A 76 -0.56 -0.50 1.15
CA SER A 76 -0.83 -1.56 2.12
C SER A 76 -2.16 -2.27 1.83
N SER A 77 -2.28 -3.50 2.35
CA SER A 77 -3.53 -4.28 2.30
C SER A 77 -3.56 -5.30 3.43
N ASP A 78 -4.78 -5.68 3.83
CA ASP A 78 -4.98 -6.80 4.76
C ASP A 78 -4.74 -8.14 4.02
N SER A 79 -4.37 -9.18 4.77
CA SER A 79 -4.29 -10.54 4.23
C SER A 79 -5.66 -11.07 3.82
N GLY A 80 -5.75 -11.75 2.67
CA GLY A 80 -7.02 -12.33 2.17
C GLY A 80 -7.16 -12.25 0.65
#